data_AF-A0A972MBQ2-F1
#
_entry.id   AF-A0A972MBQ2-F1
#
_cell.length_a   1.000
_cell.length_b   1.000
_cell.length_c   1.000
_cell.angle_alpha   90.00
_cell.angle_beta   90.00
_cell.angle_gamma   90.00
#
_symmetry.space_group_name_H-M   'P 1'
#
loop_
_entity.id
_entity.type
_entity.pdbx_description
1 polymer ?
#
loop_
_entity_poly.entity_id
_entity_poly.type
_entity_poly.pdbx_seq_one_letter_code
_entity_poly.pdbx_strand_id
1 'polypeptide(L)' 'MKRVLKDLYGAGILFFYYAKWFIVIGLPILYYGLDYKRNYILDILWVWCIILIIKDFVYKFILKKSYCDNCSIKD' A
#
# COMPACT_ATOMS: atom_id res chain seq x y z
N MET A 1 17.76 7.19 -17.93
CA MET A 1 17.04 5.97 -17.50
C MET A 1 16.90 5.80 -15.99
N LYS A 2 17.98 5.85 -15.19
CA LYS A 2 17.89 5.67 -13.71
C LYS A 2 16.98 6.68 -12.98
N ARG A 3 16.92 7.95 -13.44
CA ARG A 3 16.04 8.97 -12.84
C ARG A 3 14.56 8.72 -13.12
N VAL A 4 14.20 8.45 -14.38
CA VAL A 4 12.81 8.19 -14.78
C VAL A 4 12.21 7.01 -14.04
N LEU A 5 12.96 5.92 -13.84
CA LEU A 5 12.50 4.78 -13.02
C LEU A 5 12.29 5.16 -11.56
N LYS A 6 13.14 6.04 -11.03
CA LYS A 6 13.07 6.51 -9.64
C LYS A 6 11.87 7.46 -9.44
N ASP A 7 11.60 8.32 -10.41
CA ASP A 7 10.44 9.20 -10.43
C ASP A 7 9.14 8.43 -10.63
N LEU A 8 9.12 7.45 -11.53
CA LEU A 8 7.96 6.58 -11.76
C LEU A 8 7.67 5.73 -10.52
N TYR A 9 8.71 5.24 -9.83
CA TYR A 9 8.56 4.51 -8.58
C TYR A 9 8.04 5.41 -7.45
N GLY A 10 8.58 6.64 -7.33
CA GLY A 10 8.12 7.62 -6.34
C GLY A 10 6.67 8.06 -6.58
N ALA A 11 6.32 8.39 -7.82
CA ALA A 11 4.97 8.73 -8.23
C ALA A 11 4.02 7.55 -8.07
N GLY A 12 4.46 6.34 -8.40
CA GLY A 12 3.72 5.10 -8.20
C GLY A 12 3.40 4.88 -6.72
N ILE A 13 4.39 4.99 -5.83
CA ILE A 13 4.17 4.88 -4.39
C ILE A 13 3.18 5.91 -3.87
N LEU A 14 3.27 7.17 -4.32
CA LEU A 14 2.35 8.23 -3.91
C LEU A 14 0.93 7.96 -4.43
N PHE A 15 0.81 7.52 -5.68
CA PHE A 15 -0.45 7.10 -6.27
C PHE A 15 -1.08 5.94 -5.49
N PHE A 16 -0.32 4.87 -5.23
CA PHE A 16 -0.78 3.74 -4.44
C PHE A 16 -1.11 4.14 -3.00
N TYR A 17 -0.42 5.11 -2.41
CA TYR A 17 -0.71 5.59 -1.05
C TYR A 17 -2.15 6.10 -0.90
N TYR A 18 -2.64 6.86 -1.90
CA TYR A 18 -4.01 7.37 -1.93
C TYR A 18 -5.00 6.38 -2.55
N ALA A 19 -4.63 5.72 -3.65
CA ALA A 19 -5.52 4.85 -4.41
C ALA A 19 -5.76 3.49 -3.74
N LYS A 20 -4.86 3.01 -2.85
CA LYS A 20 -4.99 1.67 -2.25
C LYS A 20 -6.34 1.45 -1.59
N TRP A 21 -6.88 2.45 -0.89
CA TRP A 21 -8.15 2.31 -0.18
C TRP A 21 -9.33 2.26 -1.16
N PHE A 22 -9.29 3.07 -2.21
CA PHE A 22 -10.29 3.06 -3.28
C PHE A 22 -10.30 1.73 -4.03
N ILE A 23 -9.13 1.16 -4.32
CA ILE A 23 -9.04 -0.14 -4.99
C ILE A 23 -9.47 -1.25 -4.04
N VAL A 24 -9.05 -1.21 -2.77
CA VAL A 24 -9.35 -2.25 -1.78
C VAL A 24 -10.84 -2.33 -1.47
N ILE A 25 -11.52 -1.20 -1.38
CA ILE A 25 -12.96 -1.10 -1.07
C ILE A 25 -13.81 -1.14 -2.34
N GLY A 26 -13.36 -0.49 -3.41
CA GLY A 26 -14.09 -0.40 -4.67
C GLY A 26 -14.24 -1.73 -5.39
N LEU A 27 -13.22 -2.59 -5.37
CA LEU A 27 -13.28 -3.91 -6.00
C LEU A 27 -14.32 -4.87 -5.39
N PRO A 28 -14.39 -5.07 -4.06
CA PRO A 28 -15.44 -5.88 -3.47
C PRO A 28 -16.82 -5.27 -3.70
N ILE A 29 -16.97 -3.93 -3.69
CA ILE A 29 -18.24 -3.29 -4.06
C ILE A 29 -18.62 -3.61 -5.51
N LEU A 30 -17.67 -3.60 -6.42
CA LEU A 30 -17.92 -3.91 -7.83
C LEU A 30 -18.29 -5.39 -8.04
N TYR A 31 -17.64 -6.30 -7.31
CA TYR A 31 -17.92 -7.73 -7.39
C TYR A 31 -19.22 -8.14 -6.71
N TYR A 32 -19.52 -7.63 -5.52
CA TYR A 32 -20.70 -8.02 -4.74
C TYR A 32 -21.93 -7.14 -5.00
N GLY A 33 -21.74 -5.88 -5.42
CA GLY A 33 -22.83 -4.94 -5.64
C GLY A 33 -23.27 -4.79 -7.11
N LEU A 34 -22.37 -5.06 -8.06
CA LEU A 34 -22.63 -4.90 -9.50
C LEU A 34 -22.51 -6.20 -10.31
N ASP A 35 -22.28 -7.34 -9.65
CA ASP A 35 -22.03 -8.66 -10.26
C ASP A 35 -21.00 -8.61 -11.40
N TYR A 36 -19.99 -7.73 -11.23
CA TYR A 36 -19.01 -7.49 -12.29
C TYR A 36 -18.17 -8.75 -12.52
N LYS A 37 -17.91 -9.08 -13.79
CA LYS A 37 -17.16 -10.29 -14.15
C LYS A 37 -15.81 -10.31 -13.44
N ARG A 38 -15.54 -11.41 -12.72
CA ARG A 38 -14.29 -11.65 -12.00
C ARG A 38 -13.13 -11.65 -12.99
N ASN A 39 -12.26 -10.65 -12.86
CA ASN A 39 -11.09 -10.48 -13.72
C ASN A 39 -9.83 -10.73 -12.91
N TYR A 40 -9.04 -11.71 -13.34
CA TYR A 40 -7.82 -12.12 -12.64
C TYR A 40 -6.79 -10.99 -12.50
N ILE A 41 -6.76 -10.08 -13.47
CA ILE A 41 -5.89 -8.88 -13.46
C ILE A 41 -6.25 -7.94 -12.29
N LEU A 42 -7.54 -7.72 -12.06
CA LEU A 42 -8.01 -6.86 -10.97
C LEU A 42 -7.79 -7.52 -9.62
N ASP A 43 -7.90 -8.84 -9.54
CA ASP A 43 -7.59 -9.62 -8.34
C ASP A 43 -6.10 -9.52 -7.97
N ILE A 44 -5.19 -9.70 -8.94
CA ILE A 44 -3.74 -9.49 -8.74
C ILE A 44 -3.45 -8.05 -8.30
N LEU A 45 -4.06 -7.05 -8.92
CA LEU A 45 -3.85 -5.64 -8.58
C LEU A 45 -4.29 -5.34 -7.13
N TRP A 46 -5.40 -5.94 -6.71
CA TRP A 46 -5.91 -5.84 -5.34
C TRP A 46 -4.97 -6.49 -4.34
N VAL A 47 -4.50 -7.71 -4.61
CA VAL A 47 -3.50 -8.40 -3.78
C VAL A 47 -2.21 -7.57 -3.70
N TRP A 48 -1.77 -6.95 -4.79
CA TRP A 48 -0.61 -6.05 -4.78
C TRP A 48 -0.84 -4.83 -3.88
N CYS A 49 -2.02 -4.21 -3.92
CA CYS A 49 -2.35 -3.12 -2.99
C CYS A 49 -2.28 -3.57 -1.53
N ILE A 50 -2.74 -4.78 -1.20
CA ILE A 50 -2.65 -5.34 0.16
C ILE A 50 -1.20 -5.54 0.59
N ILE A 51 -0.35 -6.13 -0.26
CA ILE A 51 1.07 -6.35 0.08
C ILE A 51 1.78 -5.01 0.33
N LEU A 52 1.48 -3.97 -0.47
CA LEU A 52 2.00 -2.62 -0.26
C LEU A 52 1.54 -2.04 1.08
N ILE A 53 0.27 -2.20 1.45
CA ILE A 53 -0.26 -1.78 2.76
C ILE A 53 0.47 -2.49 3.90
N ILE A 54 0.63 -3.81 3.80
CA ILE A 54 1.31 -4.62 4.82
C ILE A 54 2.75 -4.15 4.97
N LYS A 55 3.47 -3.95 3.86
CA LYS A 55 4.85 -3.45 3.90
C LYS A 55 4.94 -2.10 4.60
N ASP A 56 4.04 -1.17 4.30
CA ASP A 56 3.98 0.15 4.91
C ASP A 56 3.67 0.06 6.42
N PHE A 57 2.73 -0.81 6.79
CA PHE A 57 2.36 -1.08 8.18
C PHE A 57 3.51 -1.71 8.96
N VAL A 58 4.15 -2.73 8.38
CA VAL A 58 5.34 -3.41 8.93
C VAL A 58 6.47 -2.41 9.13
N TYR A 59 6.77 -1.57 8.14
CA TYR A 59 7.79 -0.53 8.27
C TYR A 59 7.43 0.44 9.40
N LYS A 60 6.18 0.91 9.45
CA LYS A 60 5.70 1.84 10.48
C LYS A 60 5.63 1.22 11.88
N PHE A 61 5.31 -0.06 12.03
CA PHE A 61 5.21 -0.73 13.34
C PHE A 61 6.57 -1.22 13.84
N ILE A 62 7.40 -1.79 12.97
CA ILE A 62 8.69 -2.38 13.35
C ILE A 62 9.76 -1.31 13.51
N LEU A 63 9.89 -0.35 12.58
CA LEU A 63 10.92 0.71 12.72
C LEU A 63 10.55 1.78 13.73
N LYS A 64 9.26 2.08 13.94
CA LYS A 64 8.86 3.04 14.99
C LYS A 64 9.13 2.48 16.39
N LYS A 65 9.09 1.15 16.58
CA LYS A 65 9.48 0.51 17.84
C LYS A 65 10.94 0.81 18.21
N SER A 66 11.84 0.81 17.22
CA SER A 66 13.28 1.06 17.45
C SER A 66 13.62 2.50 17.87
N TYR A 67 12.79 3.49 17.54
CA TYR A 67 13.03 4.88 17.96
C TYR A 67 12.54 5.17 19.40
N CYS A 68 11.50 4.48 19.87
CA CYS A 68 10.99 4.66 21.23
C CYS A 68 11.80 3.91 22.31
N ASP A 69 12.54 2.86 21.97
CA ASP A 69 13.42 2.17 22.93
C ASP A 69 14.72 2.94 23.22
N ASN A 70 15.05 3.99 22.43
CA ASN A 70 16.24 4.83 22.63
C ASN A 70 15.93 6.24 23.17
N CYS A 71 14.68 6.54 23.54
CA CYS A 71 14.26 7.85 24.06
C CYS A 71 13.98 7.84 25.58
N SER A 72 14.63 6.96 26.34
CA SER A 72 14.45 6.85 27.80
C SER A 72 15.73 7.07 28.60
N ILE A 73 16.64 7.95 28.15
CA ILE A 73 17.72 8.47 28.99
C ILE A 73 17.85 9.99 28.75
N LYS A 74 17.84 10.74 29.86
CA LYS A 74 17.84 12.21 30.06
C LYS A 74 16.42 12.76 30.24
N ASP A 75 15.97 13.17 31.43
CA ASP A 75 16.61 13.49 32.72
C ASP A 75 15.70 13.06 33.88
#